data_AF-A0A0C4DW45-F1
#
_entry.id   AF-A0A0C4DW45-F1
#
_cell.length_a   1.000
_cell.length_b   1.000
_cell.length_c   1.000
_cell.angle_alpha   90.00
_cell.angle_beta   90.00
_cell.angle_gamma   90.00
#
_symmetry.space_group_name_H-M   'P 1'
#
loop_
_entity.id
_entity.type
_entity.pdbx_description
1 polymer ?
#
loop_
_entity_poly.entity_id
_entity_poly.type
_entity_poly.pdbx_seq_one_letter_code
_entity_poly.pdbx_strand_id
1 'polypeptide(L)'
;MPRTPTTELASYLLAGRLASRGCLRLQSQATRRPAPASLQHALPAQTRRLHASAGIEAPPQPLAPSTHAVPLRKMLKEQAKAAKALNKGKKKQTNADRQTVPGWELTVGIEIHAQLNTSRKLFSPAPIPPASRAPLANTLVAPFDLAVPGTQPVFQPGTLVPAVRAALALNCDVRRVSRFDRKHYFHWDQPTGYQITQYYEPLAVNGYLELRARDGIAPQDIPGDGGGALRVRIKQVQMEQDTAKTLARPDGEGEVDYRYMPDPDLGPIVVGDDVVAHLRDTLGVMPDEEMDDLVASYGLSETDAHALMLLDDGGRLEFYYKVVDALEARIAEASGATSAENAVVVDLQSRILAANWILHVLGSLTSENNVRDRAATGLEPRGLEVTPEGDAFIRPADMADILFFLHSGRIRQGTAKDVLFAVFNGTVPQHYLDDAPDGGGCGIERYIEEKSLWFAELSEDGYVSLAESVLDAEERVLEEFLGGEQYPERKLMFLVGQMMRSEARDRLDPAKVQRVMREVVDKRIACMRP
;
A
#
# COMPACT_ATOMS: atom_id res chain seq x y z
N MET A 1 -19.56 14.25 -0.95
CA MET A 1 -20.07 14.93 -2.16
C MET A 1 -19.51 14.21 -3.40
N PRO A 2 -20.25 14.06 -4.50
CA PRO A 2 -19.80 13.23 -5.62
C PRO A 2 -18.61 13.91 -6.33
N ARG A 3 -17.47 13.20 -6.42
CA ARG A 3 -16.26 13.62 -7.15
C ARG A 3 -16.58 13.70 -8.64
N THR A 4 -16.32 14.85 -9.26
CA THR A 4 -16.48 15.03 -10.71
C THR A 4 -15.38 14.25 -11.45
N PRO A 5 -15.73 13.41 -12.46
CA PRO A 5 -14.75 12.64 -13.21
C PRO A 5 -13.69 13.54 -13.86
N THR A 6 -12.43 13.11 -13.85
CA THR A 6 -11.28 13.82 -14.46
C THR A 6 -11.46 14.09 -15.96
N THR A 7 -12.28 13.29 -16.63
CA THR A 7 -12.68 13.49 -18.03
C THR A 7 -13.54 14.72 -18.24
N GLU A 8 -14.41 15.06 -17.28
CA GLU A 8 -15.28 16.24 -17.33
C GLU A 8 -14.46 17.52 -17.09
N LEU A 9 -13.52 17.46 -16.13
CA LEU A 9 -12.52 18.49 -15.84
C LEU A 9 -11.57 18.75 -17.02
N ALA A 10 -11.12 17.69 -17.69
CA ALA A 10 -10.30 17.81 -18.90
C ALA A 10 -11.06 18.50 -20.05
N SER A 11 -12.38 18.27 -20.17
CA SER A 11 -13.20 18.95 -21.17
C SER A 11 -13.35 20.45 -20.90
N TYR A 12 -13.44 20.85 -19.62
CA TYR A 12 -13.48 22.24 -19.21
C TYR A 12 -12.15 22.96 -19.48
N LEU A 13 -11.02 22.33 -19.16
CA LEU A 13 -9.69 22.92 -19.35
C LEU A 13 -9.29 23.07 -20.82
N LEU A 14 -9.80 22.22 -21.71
CA LEU A 14 -9.49 22.26 -23.15
C LEU A 14 -10.47 23.12 -23.95
N ALA A 15 -11.72 23.30 -23.50
CA ALA A 15 -12.77 23.94 -24.27
C ALA A 15 -13.56 25.06 -23.54
N GLY A 16 -13.29 25.30 -22.25
CA GLY A 16 -13.89 26.38 -21.47
C GLY A 16 -15.41 26.28 -21.26
N ARG A 17 -16.00 25.08 -21.33
CA ARG A 17 -17.46 24.89 -21.16
C ARG A 17 -17.78 23.83 -20.10
N LEU A 18 -18.70 24.16 -19.20
CA LEU A 18 -19.42 23.19 -18.37
C LEU A 18 -20.65 22.72 -19.14
N ALA A 19 -20.85 21.40 -19.25
CA ALA A 19 -22.05 20.85 -19.85
C ALA A 19 -23.24 21.00 -18.88
N SER A 20 -23.95 22.12 -18.95
CA SER A 20 -25.28 22.20 -18.33
C SER A 20 -26.22 21.28 -19.11
N ARG A 21 -26.74 20.22 -18.46
CA ARG A 21 -27.82 19.41 -19.04
C ARG A 21 -29.03 20.32 -19.32
N GLY A 22 -29.22 20.66 -20.58
CA GLY A 22 -30.35 21.44 -21.09
C GLY A 22 -30.64 21.03 -22.52
N CYS A 23 -31.82 20.45 -22.73
CA CYS A 23 -32.27 19.90 -24.00
C CYS A 23 -32.46 20.97 -25.07
N LEU A 24 -31.49 21.19 -25.97
CA LEU A 24 -31.75 21.73 -27.30
C LEU A 24 -30.78 21.15 -28.33
N ARG A 25 -31.37 20.43 -29.29
CA ARG A 25 -30.73 19.92 -30.50
C ARG A 25 -30.15 21.07 -31.31
N LEU A 26 -28.92 20.89 -31.82
CA LEU A 26 -28.49 21.51 -33.07
C LEU A 26 -27.59 20.53 -33.82
N GLN A 27 -28.08 20.11 -34.97
CA GLN A 27 -27.39 19.30 -35.97
C GLN A 27 -26.29 20.15 -36.63
N SER A 28 -25.11 19.57 -36.84
CA SER A 28 -24.28 19.95 -37.97
C SER A 28 -23.55 18.73 -38.52
N GLN A 29 -23.85 18.42 -39.77
CA GLN A 29 -23.22 17.40 -40.59
C GLN A 29 -21.76 17.77 -40.86
N ALA A 30 -20.86 16.79 -40.79
CA ALA A 30 -19.55 16.87 -41.43
C ALA A 30 -19.23 15.54 -42.12
N THR A 31 -19.04 15.66 -43.43
CA THR A 31 -18.85 14.62 -44.43
C THR A 31 -17.49 13.94 -44.31
N ARG A 32 -17.47 12.60 -44.34
CA ARG A 32 -16.26 11.78 -44.54
C ARG A 32 -15.69 11.98 -45.95
N ARG A 33 -14.38 12.25 -46.04
CA ARG A 33 -13.57 12.06 -47.26
C ARG A 33 -12.56 10.92 -47.02
N PRO A 34 -12.28 10.06 -48.03
CA PRO A 34 -11.28 9.00 -47.91
C PRO A 34 -9.87 9.53 -48.19
N ALA A 35 -8.88 8.91 -47.55
CA ALA A 35 -7.45 9.16 -47.77
C ALA A 35 -6.95 8.53 -49.08
N PRO A 36 -5.96 9.14 -49.78
CA PRO A 36 -5.34 8.52 -50.95
C PRO A 36 -4.21 7.56 -50.55
N ALA A 37 -3.98 6.59 -51.43
CA ALA A 37 -3.03 5.49 -51.31
C ALA A 37 -1.55 5.95 -51.23
N SER A 38 -0.80 5.29 -50.36
CA SER A 38 0.64 5.42 -50.19
C SER A 38 1.42 4.79 -51.36
N LEU A 39 2.22 5.61 -52.05
CA LEU A 39 3.25 5.18 -52.99
C LEU A 39 4.47 4.65 -52.23
N GLN A 40 4.82 3.39 -52.48
CA GLN A 40 6.09 2.80 -52.06
C GLN A 40 7.20 3.27 -53.00
N HIS A 41 8.24 3.91 -52.46
CA HIS A 41 9.52 4.08 -53.14
C HIS A 41 10.63 3.50 -52.26
N ALA A 42 11.23 2.43 -52.78
CA ALA A 42 12.45 1.84 -52.28
C ALA A 42 13.64 2.74 -52.65
N LEU A 43 14.55 2.97 -51.70
CA LEU A 43 15.88 3.49 -51.98
C LEU A 43 16.95 2.67 -51.24
N PRO A 44 18.16 2.55 -51.81
CA PRO A 44 19.07 1.45 -51.53
C PRO A 44 20.02 1.75 -50.36
N ALA A 45 20.39 0.68 -49.65
CA ALA A 45 21.43 0.69 -48.64
C ALA A 45 22.81 0.86 -49.29
N GLN A 46 23.47 1.98 -49.02
CA GLN A 46 24.92 2.11 -49.14
C GLN A 46 25.52 2.35 -47.75
N THR A 47 26.00 1.27 -47.14
CA THR A 47 26.79 1.28 -45.92
C THR A 47 28.23 1.70 -46.26
N ARG A 48 28.59 2.95 -45.99
CA ARG A 48 30.00 3.35 -45.87
C ARG A 48 30.52 2.87 -44.52
N ARG A 49 31.34 1.81 -44.53
CA ARG A 49 32.24 1.47 -43.42
C ARG A 49 33.45 2.38 -43.47
N LEU A 50 33.60 3.27 -42.50
CA LEU A 50 34.86 3.96 -42.23
C LEU A 50 35.61 3.16 -41.17
N HIS A 51 36.68 2.50 -41.58
CA HIS A 51 37.67 1.89 -40.69
C HIS A 51 38.53 3.02 -40.08
N ALA A 52 38.54 3.12 -38.75
CA ALA A 52 39.61 3.79 -38.03
C ALA A 52 40.48 2.70 -37.38
N SER A 53 41.69 2.54 -37.90
CA SER A 53 42.75 1.70 -37.36
C SER A 53 43.37 2.41 -36.15
N ALA A 54 43.13 1.90 -34.95
CA ALA A 54 43.91 2.19 -33.75
C ALA A 54 44.74 0.94 -33.41
N GLY A 55 46.03 1.16 -33.16
CA GLY A 55 47.03 0.10 -32.98
C GLY A 55 46.71 -0.82 -31.80
N ILE A 56 46.92 -2.11 -32.04
CA ILE A 56 46.89 -3.15 -31.02
C ILE A 56 48.27 -3.15 -30.36
N GLU A 57 48.36 -2.70 -29.12
CA GLU A 57 49.49 -3.00 -28.24
C GLU A 57 49.16 -4.29 -27.49
N ALA A 58 50.07 -5.27 -27.55
CA ALA A 58 49.85 -6.62 -27.04
C ALA A 58 49.80 -6.64 -25.48
N PRO A 59 48.94 -7.48 -24.87
CA PRO A 59 48.92 -7.62 -23.42
C PRO A 59 50.18 -8.35 -22.92
N PRO A 60 50.73 -8.00 -21.73
CA PRO A 60 51.87 -8.72 -21.17
C PRO A 60 51.48 -10.14 -20.75
N GLN A 61 52.42 -11.07 -20.94
CA GLN A 61 52.25 -12.50 -20.63
C GLN A 61 52.05 -12.76 -19.13
N PRO A 62 51.27 -13.81 -18.75
CA PRO A 62 51.06 -14.16 -17.35
C PRO A 62 52.31 -14.81 -16.72
N LEU A 63 52.68 -14.32 -15.54
CA LEU A 63 53.69 -14.91 -14.66
C LEU A 63 53.20 -16.26 -14.09
N ALA A 64 54.15 -17.19 -13.92
CA ALA A 64 53.96 -18.56 -13.44
C ALA A 64 53.35 -18.64 -12.01
N PRO A 65 52.66 -19.74 -11.65
CA PRO A 65 51.88 -19.83 -10.42
C PRO A 65 52.76 -20.01 -9.18
N SER A 66 52.65 -19.08 -8.23
CA SER A 66 53.19 -19.26 -6.87
C SER A 66 52.24 -20.11 -6.04
N THR A 67 52.80 -21.11 -5.38
CA THR A 67 52.13 -22.11 -4.53
C THR A 67 51.64 -21.51 -3.21
N HIS A 68 50.48 -22.01 -2.76
CA HIS A 68 49.76 -21.72 -1.50
C HIS A 68 48.96 -20.40 -1.40
N ALA A 69 47.98 -20.22 -2.27
CA ALA A 69 46.89 -19.29 -2.03
C ALA A 69 45.90 -19.86 -1.00
N VAL A 70 45.85 -19.27 0.20
CA VAL A 70 44.81 -19.57 1.20
C VAL A 70 43.44 -19.15 0.62
N PRO A 71 42.40 -20.01 0.68
CA PRO A 71 41.09 -19.66 0.11
C PRO A 71 40.54 -18.37 0.72
N LEU A 72 40.10 -17.43 -0.11
CA LEU A 72 39.57 -16.10 0.29
C LEU A 72 38.51 -16.18 1.40
N ARG A 73 37.71 -17.26 1.39
CA ARG A 73 36.70 -17.55 2.42
C ARG A 73 37.29 -17.77 3.82
N LYS A 74 38.48 -18.36 3.91
CA LYS A 74 39.19 -18.57 5.18
C LYS A 74 39.75 -17.25 5.71
N MET A 75 40.28 -16.39 4.83
CA MET A 75 40.73 -15.04 5.19
C MET A 75 39.58 -14.16 5.70
N LEU A 76 38.44 -14.15 5.01
CA LEU A 76 37.26 -13.40 5.43
C LEU A 76 36.71 -13.89 6.79
N LYS A 77 36.79 -15.22 7.05
CA LYS A 77 36.34 -15.81 8.31
C LYS A 77 37.30 -15.51 9.47
N GLU A 78 38.60 -15.43 9.21
CA GLU A 78 39.62 -15.04 10.19
C GLU A 78 39.57 -13.53 10.49
N GLN A 79 39.36 -12.68 9.48
CA GLN A 79 39.11 -11.24 9.67
C GLN A 79 37.83 -10.98 10.48
N ALA A 80 36.75 -11.72 10.22
CA ALA A 80 35.52 -11.63 11.00
C ALA A 80 35.69 -12.10 12.45
N LYS A 81 36.54 -13.12 12.70
CA LYS A 81 36.89 -13.57 14.05
C LYS A 81 37.77 -12.55 14.79
N ALA A 82 38.73 -11.94 14.11
CA ALA A 82 39.59 -10.89 14.68
C ALA A 82 38.77 -9.63 15.04
N ALA A 83 37.83 -9.21 14.18
CA ALA A 83 36.92 -8.09 14.45
C ALA A 83 35.98 -8.37 15.65
N LYS A 84 35.53 -9.62 15.82
CA LYS A 84 34.74 -10.03 16.99
C LYS A 84 35.57 -10.14 18.28
N ALA A 85 36.85 -10.48 18.18
CA ALA A 85 37.76 -10.52 19.33
C ALA A 85 38.10 -9.11 19.85
N LEU A 86 38.23 -8.12 18.95
CA LEU A 86 38.44 -6.70 19.31
C LEU A 86 37.23 -6.05 20.01
N ASN A 87 36.01 -6.56 19.77
CA ASN A 87 34.78 -6.04 20.36
C ASN A 87 34.34 -6.77 21.65
N LYS A 88 35.10 -7.78 22.11
CA LYS A 88 34.78 -8.55 23.30
C LYS A 88 35.30 -7.83 24.56
N GLY A 89 34.61 -6.77 24.96
CA GLY A 89 34.94 -6.00 26.17
C GLY A 89 34.36 -4.59 26.25
N LYS A 90 33.86 -4.02 25.15
CA LYS A 90 33.15 -2.74 25.18
C LYS A 90 31.68 -2.97 25.56
N LYS A 91 31.24 -2.35 26.65
CA LYS A 91 29.81 -2.20 26.98
C LYS A 91 29.07 -1.79 25.71
N LYS A 92 27.91 -2.40 25.46
CA LYS A 92 27.01 -2.07 24.35
C LYS A 92 26.61 -0.59 24.54
N GLN A 93 27.31 0.33 23.88
CA GLN A 93 26.92 1.74 23.83
C GLN A 93 25.51 1.76 23.25
N THR A 94 24.58 2.33 24.03
CA THR A 94 23.25 2.70 23.56
C THR A 94 23.42 3.54 22.30
N ASN A 95 22.67 3.23 21.24
CA ASN A 95 22.81 3.83 19.90
C ASN A 95 22.70 5.37 19.84
N ALA A 96 22.34 6.03 20.95
CA ALA A 96 22.16 7.47 21.06
C ALA A 96 23.45 8.28 20.78
N ASP A 97 24.63 7.74 21.10
CA ASP A 97 25.88 8.53 21.11
C ASP A 97 26.57 8.66 19.73
N ARG A 98 25.98 8.10 18.68
CA ARG A 98 26.54 8.13 17.31
C ARG A 98 25.96 9.22 16.41
N GLN A 99 24.91 9.89 16.83
CA GLN A 99 24.20 10.87 16.00
C GLN A 99 24.76 12.28 16.10
N THR A 100 25.62 12.58 17.08
CA THR A 100 26.12 13.93 17.33
C THR A 100 27.64 13.95 17.46
N VAL A 101 28.29 14.86 16.74
CA VAL A 101 29.73 15.14 16.91
C VAL A 101 29.86 16.41 17.76
N PRO A 102 30.58 16.39 18.90
CA PRO A 102 30.70 17.56 19.76
C PRO A 102 31.23 18.79 19.01
N GLY A 103 30.54 19.92 19.14
CA GLY A 103 30.91 21.19 18.49
C GLY A 103 30.48 21.33 17.03
N TRP A 104 29.74 20.36 16.47
CA TRP A 104 29.24 20.40 15.10
C TRP A 104 27.73 20.22 15.05
N GLU A 105 27.07 21.02 14.21
CA GLU A 105 25.64 20.90 13.88
C GLU A 105 25.49 20.31 12.47
N LEU A 106 24.77 19.20 12.34
CA LEU A 106 24.52 18.57 11.04
C LEU A 106 23.35 19.28 10.35
N THR A 107 23.63 19.93 9.21
CA THR A 107 22.59 20.48 8.34
C THR A 107 22.44 19.60 7.10
N VAL A 108 21.21 19.09 6.86
CA VAL A 108 20.87 18.28 5.69
C VAL A 108 19.82 18.99 4.85
N GLY A 109 20.02 19.02 3.53
CA GLY A 109 19.01 19.38 2.55
C GLY A 109 18.59 18.14 1.76
N ILE A 110 17.31 18.03 1.44
CA ILE A 110 16.75 16.92 0.66
C ILE A 110 16.13 17.49 -0.61
N GLU A 111 16.44 16.88 -1.74
CA GLU A 111 15.79 17.10 -3.03
C GLU A 111 15.05 15.83 -3.43
N ILE A 112 13.75 15.93 -3.71
CA ILE A 112 12.89 14.80 -4.03
C ILE A 112 12.31 15.03 -5.42
N HIS A 113 12.50 14.05 -6.31
CA HIS A 113 11.88 14.03 -7.63
C HIS A 113 10.71 13.05 -7.60
N ALA A 114 9.52 13.54 -7.95
CA ALA A 114 8.30 12.76 -7.99
C ALA A 114 7.69 12.81 -9.39
N GLN A 115 7.46 11.64 -9.99
CA GLN A 115 6.84 11.56 -11.31
C GLN A 115 5.35 11.90 -11.22
N LEU A 116 4.90 12.87 -12.01
CA LEU A 116 3.49 13.25 -12.05
C LEU A 116 2.66 12.14 -12.71
N ASN A 117 1.52 11.80 -12.10
CA ASN A 117 0.56 10.85 -12.67
C ASN A 117 -0.28 11.53 -13.77
N THR A 118 0.28 11.58 -14.98
CA THR A 118 -0.32 12.25 -16.14
C THR A 118 -0.35 11.32 -17.34
N SER A 119 -1.31 11.53 -18.24
CA SER A 119 -1.44 10.69 -19.45
C SER A 119 -0.36 10.96 -20.50
N ARG A 120 0.32 12.11 -20.42
CA ARG A 120 1.33 12.59 -21.36
C ARG A 120 2.50 13.22 -20.62
N LYS A 121 3.66 13.27 -21.30
CA LYS A 121 4.89 13.92 -20.82
C LYS A 121 4.71 15.44 -20.70
N LEU A 122 5.56 16.09 -19.90
CA LEU A 122 5.43 17.51 -19.57
C LEU A 122 5.45 18.46 -20.79
N PHE A 123 6.34 18.22 -21.74
CA PHE A 123 6.54 19.07 -22.92
C PHE A 123 6.30 18.35 -24.26
N SER A 124 5.67 17.18 -24.23
CA SER A 124 5.53 16.30 -25.39
C SER A 124 4.18 15.59 -25.39
N PRO A 125 3.56 15.38 -26.57
CA PRO A 125 2.30 14.65 -26.65
C PRO A 125 2.46 13.14 -26.42
N ALA A 126 3.69 12.63 -26.31
CA ALA A 126 3.95 11.21 -26.08
C ALA A 126 3.32 10.75 -24.75
N PRO A 127 2.72 9.55 -24.73
CA PRO A 127 2.12 9.02 -23.51
C PRO A 127 3.18 8.58 -22.50
N ILE A 128 2.79 8.53 -21.23
CA ILE A 128 3.58 7.93 -20.14
C ILE A 128 3.20 6.44 -20.02
N PRO A 129 4.16 5.53 -19.79
CA PRO A 129 3.83 4.12 -19.59
C PRO A 129 2.97 3.90 -18.34
N PRO A 130 2.05 2.92 -18.36
CA PRO A 130 1.30 2.54 -17.15
C PRO A 130 2.25 1.94 -16.11
N ALA A 131 1.99 2.19 -14.82
CA ALA A 131 2.82 1.71 -13.72
C ALA A 131 2.98 0.18 -13.67
N SER A 132 1.98 -0.55 -14.17
CA SER A 132 1.94 -2.02 -14.16
C SER A 132 2.86 -2.70 -15.17
N ARG A 133 3.39 -1.98 -16.17
CA ARG A 133 4.20 -2.60 -17.23
C ARG A 133 5.26 -1.66 -17.81
N ALA A 134 6.50 -2.14 -17.77
CA ALA A 134 7.60 -1.47 -18.47
C ALA A 134 7.37 -1.49 -20.00
N PRO A 135 7.46 -0.34 -20.67
CA PRO A 135 7.31 -0.27 -22.12
C PRO A 135 8.55 -0.85 -22.82
N LEU A 136 8.39 -1.24 -24.08
CA LEU A 136 9.54 -1.51 -24.94
C LEU A 136 10.36 -0.22 -25.13
N ALA A 137 11.68 -0.35 -25.17
CA ALA A 137 12.59 0.79 -25.28
C ALA A 137 12.25 1.67 -26.48
N ASN A 138 12.23 2.99 -26.26
CA ASN A 138 12.04 4.01 -27.29
C ASN A 138 10.73 3.89 -28.10
N THR A 139 9.68 3.27 -27.55
CA THR A 139 8.37 3.16 -28.23
C THR A 139 7.40 4.27 -27.87
N LEU A 140 7.60 4.94 -26.72
CA LEU A 140 6.76 6.04 -26.23
C LEU A 140 7.49 7.38 -26.37
N VAL A 141 7.81 7.77 -27.61
CA VAL A 141 8.58 9.00 -27.91
C VAL A 141 7.90 9.80 -29.03
N ALA A 142 8.00 11.12 -28.94
CA ALA A 142 7.65 12.07 -30.00
C ALA A 142 8.93 12.72 -30.58
N PRO A 143 8.85 13.43 -31.73
CA PRO A 143 10.02 14.09 -32.32
C PRO A 143 10.79 15.03 -31.37
N PHE A 144 10.08 15.73 -30.46
CA PHE A 144 10.72 16.57 -29.44
C PHE A 144 11.55 15.76 -28.44
N ASP A 145 11.06 14.59 -28.01
CA ASP A 145 11.76 13.72 -27.07
C ASP A 145 13.09 13.19 -27.64
N LEU A 146 13.17 13.11 -28.98
CA LEU A 146 14.36 12.69 -29.72
C LEU A 146 15.25 13.87 -30.11
N ALA A 147 14.93 15.09 -29.67
CA ALA A 147 15.61 16.33 -30.04
C ALA A 147 15.76 16.52 -31.56
N VAL A 148 14.74 16.13 -32.34
CA VAL A 148 14.76 16.32 -33.80
C VAL A 148 14.87 17.83 -34.11
N PRO A 149 15.83 18.27 -34.97
CA PRO A 149 15.99 19.68 -35.29
C PRO A 149 14.69 20.32 -35.78
N GLY A 150 14.35 21.49 -35.21
CA GLY A 150 13.14 22.25 -35.54
C GLY A 150 11.91 21.87 -34.72
N THR A 151 12.00 20.88 -33.82
CA THR A 151 10.93 20.60 -32.85
C THR A 151 10.98 21.58 -31.68
N GLN A 152 9.82 21.85 -31.07
CA GLN A 152 9.68 22.75 -29.93
C GLN A 152 8.97 22.06 -28.75
N PRO A 153 9.26 22.46 -27.51
CA PRO A 153 8.54 21.96 -26.33
C PRO A 153 7.08 22.45 -26.35
N VAL A 154 6.14 21.56 -26.07
CA VAL A 154 4.72 21.90 -25.95
C VAL A 154 4.23 21.50 -24.56
N PHE A 155 4.10 22.50 -23.68
CA PHE A 155 3.60 22.31 -22.32
C PHE A 155 2.21 21.65 -22.33
N GLN A 156 2.04 20.59 -21.54
CA GLN A 156 0.77 19.88 -21.40
C GLN A 156 0.00 20.40 -20.16
N PRO A 157 -1.13 21.11 -20.32
CA PRO A 157 -1.85 21.72 -19.19
C PRO A 157 -2.32 20.74 -18.12
N GLY A 158 -2.61 19.48 -18.51
CA GLY A 158 -3.01 18.43 -17.57
C GLY A 158 -1.96 18.10 -16.51
N THR A 159 -0.70 18.47 -16.73
CA THR A 159 0.39 18.29 -15.74
C THR A 159 0.37 19.32 -14.62
N LEU A 160 -0.29 20.46 -14.83
CA LEU A 160 -0.39 21.51 -13.82
C LEU A 160 -1.27 21.09 -12.64
N VAL A 161 -2.32 20.30 -12.89
CA VAL A 161 -3.27 19.85 -11.86
C VAL A 161 -2.59 19.08 -10.72
N PRO A 162 -1.86 17.97 -10.97
CA PRO A 162 -1.17 17.26 -9.90
C PRO A 162 -0.04 18.10 -9.28
N ALA A 163 0.64 18.96 -10.06
CA ALA A 163 1.72 19.80 -9.53
C ALA A 163 1.20 20.87 -8.54
N VAL A 164 0.09 21.54 -8.86
CA VAL A 164 -0.55 22.52 -7.96
C VAL A 164 -1.15 21.82 -6.74
N ARG A 165 -1.77 20.64 -6.91
CA ARG A 165 -2.27 19.84 -5.78
C ARG A 165 -1.14 19.45 -4.82
N ALA A 166 -0.01 19.00 -5.36
CA ALA A 166 1.18 18.70 -4.55
C ALA A 166 1.68 19.95 -3.81
N ALA A 167 1.77 21.10 -4.49
CA ALA A 167 2.15 22.35 -3.84
C ALA A 167 1.20 22.75 -2.70
N LEU A 168 -0.12 22.63 -2.90
CA LEU A 168 -1.12 22.91 -1.87
C LEU A 168 -1.01 21.92 -0.69
N ALA A 169 -0.85 20.63 -0.97
CA ALA A 169 -0.67 19.58 0.05
C ALA A 169 0.61 19.80 0.88
N LEU A 170 1.65 20.36 0.27
CA LEU A 170 2.90 20.72 0.93
C LEU A 170 2.87 22.12 1.59
N ASN A 171 1.67 22.71 1.72
CA ASN A 171 1.43 24.02 2.30
C ASN A 171 2.24 25.16 1.64
N CYS A 172 2.54 25.03 0.34
CA CYS A 172 3.30 26.03 -0.41
C CYS A 172 2.42 27.18 -0.92
N ASP A 173 3.04 28.34 -1.09
CA ASP A 173 2.49 29.48 -1.82
C ASP A 173 2.62 29.23 -3.32
N VAL A 174 1.50 28.91 -3.99
CA VAL A 174 1.45 28.77 -5.45
C VAL A 174 1.60 30.15 -6.09
N ARG A 175 2.59 30.29 -6.98
CA ARG A 175 2.87 31.59 -7.61
C ARG A 175 1.96 31.81 -8.81
N ARG A 176 1.42 33.01 -8.92
CA ARG A 176 0.57 33.42 -10.06
C ARG A 176 1.30 33.29 -11.40
N VAL A 177 2.60 33.54 -11.41
CA VAL A 177 3.45 33.45 -12.60
C VAL A 177 4.59 32.48 -12.33
N SER A 178 4.77 31.54 -13.25
CA SER A 178 5.87 30.57 -13.24
C SER A 178 6.48 30.46 -14.64
N ARG A 179 7.81 30.33 -14.73
CA ARG A 179 8.54 30.21 -15.99
C ARG A 179 9.44 29.01 -15.98
N PHE A 180 9.72 28.52 -17.18
CA PHE A 180 10.71 27.48 -17.40
C PHE A 180 12.05 28.07 -17.80
N ASP A 181 13.09 27.36 -17.40
CA ASP A 181 14.50 27.66 -17.61
C ASP A 181 15.20 26.43 -18.20
N ARG A 182 16.28 26.66 -18.93
CA ARG A 182 17.17 25.62 -19.45
C ARG A 182 18.35 25.42 -18.52
N LYS A 183 18.48 24.19 -18.00
CA LYS A 183 19.66 23.70 -17.30
C LYS A 183 20.55 22.97 -18.31
N HIS A 184 21.67 23.56 -18.72
CA HIS A 184 22.52 23.02 -19.77
C HIS A 184 23.53 22.01 -19.23
N TYR A 185 23.46 20.78 -19.73
CA TYR A 185 24.49 19.77 -19.53
C TYR A 185 24.45 18.75 -20.66
N PHE A 186 25.62 18.20 -20.98
CA PHE A 186 25.75 17.18 -22.01
C PHE A 186 25.89 15.82 -21.35
N HIS A 187 24.84 15.04 -21.45
CA HIS A 187 24.84 13.66 -20.98
C HIS A 187 24.04 12.79 -21.96
N TRP A 188 24.31 11.48 -21.97
CA TRP A 188 23.75 10.55 -22.97
C TRP A 188 22.23 10.39 -22.84
N ASP A 189 21.67 10.74 -21.69
CA ASP A 189 20.23 10.71 -21.43
C ASP A 189 19.49 12.02 -21.75
N GLN A 190 20.22 13.11 -22.05
CA GLN A 190 19.66 14.43 -22.30
C GLN A 190 19.86 14.81 -23.78
N PRO A 191 18.98 14.37 -24.69
CA PRO A 191 19.20 14.50 -26.14
C PRO A 191 19.22 15.95 -26.63
N THR A 192 18.52 16.86 -25.94
CA THR A 192 18.49 18.29 -26.25
C THR A 192 19.75 19.05 -25.80
N GLY A 193 20.60 18.43 -24.97
CA GLY A 193 21.75 19.11 -24.33
C GLY A 193 21.38 20.13 -23.25
N TYR A 194 20.10 20.18 -22.86
CA TYR A 194 19.59 20.94 -21.73
C TYR A 194 18.30 20.32 -21.20
N GLN A 195 18.10 20.35 -19.89
CA GLN A 195 16.87 19.96 -19.24
C GLN A 195 15.99 21.20 -19.03
N ILE A 196 14.69 21.09 -19.32
CA ILE A 196 13.72 22.15 -19.02
C ILE A 196 13.26 21.99 -17.57
N THR A 197 13.47 23.01 -16.75
CA THR A 197 13.19 23.06 -15.29
C THR A 197 12.72 24.45 -14.89
N GLN A 198 12.63 24.76 -13.59
CA GLN A 198 12.27 26.10 -13.09
C GLN A 198 13.22 26.51 -11.97
N TYR A 199 14.12 27.45 -12.27
CA TYR A 199 15.13 27.94 -11.34
C TYR A 199 14.78 29.32 -10.78
N TYR A 200 14.49 30.29 -11.65
CA TYR A 200 14.21 31.66 -11.22
C TYR A 200 12.76 31.83 -10.76
N GLU A 201 11.84 31.19 -11.49
CA GLU A 201 10.41 31.33 -11.27
C GLU A 201 9.67 29.98 -11.07
N PRO A 202 9.92 29.26 -9.97
CA PRO A 202 9.29 27.97 -9.67
C PRO A 202 7.76 28.07 -9.51
N LEU A 203 7.08 26.93 -9.58
CA LEU A 203 5.63 26.84 -9.44
C LEU A 203 5.14 27.31 -8.07
N ALA A 204 5.80 26.87 -6.99
CA ALA A 204 5.43 27.24 -5.63
C ALA A 204 6.64 27.34 -4.68
N VAL A 205 6.50 28.09 -3.60
CA VAL A 205 7.58 28.37 -2.62
C VAL A 205 7.05 28.35 -1.18
N ASN A 206 7.95 28.40 -0.19
CA ASN A 206 7.62 28.60 1.23
C ASN A 206 6.69 27.53 1.85
N GLY A 207 6.78 26.28 1.39
CA GLY A 207 6.03 25.19 1.99
C GLY A 207 6.58 24.71 3.33
N TYR A 208 5.87 23.77 3.93
CA TYR A 208 6.33 23.05 5.11
C TYR A 208 5.62 21.72 5.27
N LEU A 209 6.30 20.81 5.95
CA LEU A 209 5.77 19.54 6.46
C LEU A 209 5.93 19.51 7.98
N GLU A 210 4.98 18.90 8.67
CA GLU A 210 5.03 18.69 10.11
C GLU A 210 5.27 17.22 10.37
N LEU A 211 6.40 16.91 11.01
CA LEU A 211 6.78 15.54 11.36
C LEU A 211 6.55 15.28 12.84
N ARG A 212 6.01 14.11 13.16
CA ARG A 212 5.65 13.68 14.51
C ARG A 212 6.47 12.45 14.90
N ALA A 213 6.32 12.00 16.14
CA ALA A 213 7.04 10.82 16.64
C ALA A 213 6.70 9.55 15.83
N ARG A 214 5.45 9.44 15.35
CA ARG A 214 4.97 8.35 14.50
C ARG A 214 5.71 8.24 13.16
N ASP A 215 6.31 9.32 12.68
CA ASP A 215 7.10 9.35 11.43
C ASP A 215 8.54 8.84 11.65
N GLY A 216 8.84 8.31 12.83
CA GLY A 216 10.17 7.81 13.20
C GLY A 216 11.13 8.89 13.70
N ILE A 217 10.62 10.08 14.01
CA ILE A 217 11.41 11.16 14.61
C ILE A 217 11.60 10.87 16.11
N ALA A 218 12.84 10.99 16.58
CA ALA A 218 13.12 10.71 17.98
C ALA A 218 12.46 11.77 18.88
N PRO A 219 11.87 11.39 20.02
CA PRO A 219 11.11 12.33 20.87
C PRO A 219 11.91 13.56 21.31
N GLN A 220 13.23 13.44 21.48
CA GLN A 220 14.09 14.56 21.84
C GLN A 220 14.29 15.60 20.73
N ASP A 221 14.03 15.25 19.48
CA ASP A 221 14.18 16.13 18.31
C ASP A 221 12.87 16.86 17.98
N ILE A 222 11.77 16.49 18.63
CA ILE A 222 10.47 17.14 18.51
C ILE A 222 10.41 18.28 19.53
N PRO A 223 10.19 19.54 19.11
CA PRO A 223 10.05 20.65 20.03
C PRO A 223 8.82 20.47 20.94
N GLY A 224 9.01 20.61 22.26
CA GLY A 224 7.95 20.47 23.27
C GLY A 224 7.99 19.15 24.03
N ASP A 225 7.12 19.02 25.02
CA ASP A 225 6.99 17.91 25.98
C ASP A 225 6.36 16.63 25.37
N GLY A 226 6.86 16.21 24.20
CA GLY A 226 6.55 14.92 23.57
C GLY A 226 5.25 14.86 22.77
N GLY A 227 4.46 15.94 22.72
CA GLY A 227 3.22 16.05 21.94
C GLY A 227 3.27 17.04 20.76
N GLY A 228 4.44 17.61 20.46
CA GLY A 228 4.62 18.60 19.38
C GLY A 228 4.84 17.98 17.99
N ALA A 229 5.14 18.84 17.02
CA ALA A 229 5.58 18.44 15.68
C ALA A 229 6.84 19.23 15.27
N LEU A 230 7.76 18.55 14.59
CA LEU A 230 8.93 19.17 13.97
C LEU A 230 8.54 19.72 12.60
N ARG A 231 8.61 21.05 12.44
CA ARG A 231 8.33 21.69 11.15
C ARG A 231 9.56 21.69 10.25
N VAL A 232 9.51 20.95 9.15
CA VAL A 232 10.51 20.96 8.08
C VAL A 232 10.06 21.90 6.97
N ARG A 233 10.90 22.88 6.61
CA ARG A 233 10.58 23.86 5.57
C ARG A 233 10.85 23.29 4.18
N ILE A 234 9.94 23.56 3.25
CA ILE A 234 10.09 23.28 1.82
C ILE A 234 10.38 24.59 1.11
N LYS A 235 11.57 24.69 0.50
CA LYS A 235 11.99 25.90 -0.19
C LYS A 235 11.14 26.18 -1.42
N GLN A 236 10.98 25.17 -2.28
CA GLN A 236 10.25 25.30 -3.54
C GLN A 236 9.71 23.97 -4.06
N VAL A 237 8.67 24.07 -4.88
CA VAL A 237 8.16 23.01 -5.74
C VAL A 237 8.29 23.49 -7.17
N GLN A 238 8.96 22.70 -8.02
CA GLN A 238 9.21 23.01 -9.42
C GLN A 238 8.71 21.88 -10.31
N MET A 239 8.36 22.23 -11.54
CA MET A 239 8.07 21.26 -12.60
C MET A 239 9.29 21.10 -13.50
N GLU A 240 9.71 19.87 -13.74
CA GLU A 240 10.87 19.60 -14.59
C GLU A 240 10.65 18.41 -15.52
N GLN A 241 11.40 18.41 -16.61
CA GLN A 241 11.45 17.31 -17.56
C GLN A 241 12.36 16.20 -17.04
N ASP A 242 11.85 14.96 -16.94
CA ASP A 242 12.66 13.78 -16.64
C ASP A 242 13.61 13.43 -17.81
N THR A 243 14.74 12.80 -17.50
CA THR A 243 15.76 12.40 -18.49
C THR A 243 15.49 11.01 -19.06
N ALA A 244 16.19 10.65 -20.15
CA ALA A 244 16.17 9.26 -20.62
C ALA A 244 16.90 8.33 -19.63
N LYS A 245 16.74 7.02 -19.79
CA LYS A 245 17.45 6.05 -18.95
C LYS A 245 18.62 5.44 -19.72
N THR A 246 19.81 5.45 -19.13
CA THR A 246 21.01 4.79 -19.68
C THR A 246 21.34 3.53 -18.87
N LEU A 247 21.81 2.47 -19.55
CA LEU A 247 22.35 1.26 -18.90
C LEU A 247 23.85 1.39 -18.60
N ALA A 248 24.52 2.38 -19.17
CA ALA A 248 25.94 2.60 -18.98
C ALA A 248 26.18 3.53 -17.79
N ARG A 249 27.18 3.19 -16.97
CA ARG A 249 27.63 4.00 -15.82
C ARG A 249 28.97 4.63 -16.18
N PRO A 250 29.02 5.94 -16.50
CA PRO A 250 30.30 6.63 -16.63
C PRO A 250 30.96 6.82 -15.25
N ASP A 251 32.29 6.80 -15.22
CA ASP A 251 33.08 6.98 -14.00
C ASP A 251 33.25 8.49 -13.71
N GLY A 252 32.46 8.99 -12.75
CA GLY A 252 32.63 10.31 -12.14
C GLY A 252 32.04 11.48 -12.92
N GLU A 253 31.38 12.39 -12.20
CA GLU A 253 30.98 13.71 -12.67
C GLU A 253 31.59 14.76 -11.74
N GLY A 254 32.19 15.81 -12.30
CA GLY A 254 32.70 16.95 -11.53
C GLY A 254 31.63 18.01 -11.27
N GLU A 255 31.98 19.10 -10.57
CA GLU A 255 31.10 20.27 -10.50
C GLU A 255 30.97 20.91 -11.90
N VAL A 256 29.73 21.07 -12.37
CA VAL A 256 29.41 21.61 -13.69
C VAL A 256 28.63 22.91 -13.54
N ASP A 257 29.06 23.95 -14.25
CA ASP A 257 28.25 25.15 -14.44
C ASP A 257 27.11 24.86 -15.45
N TYR A 258 25.89 24.76 -14.92
CA TYR A 258 24.69 24.45 -15.69
C TYR A 258 24.15 25.62 -16.54
N ARG A 259 24.70 26.84 -16.42
CA ARG A 259 24.35 28.01 -17.26
C ARG A 259 22.84 28.18 -17.42
N TYR A 260 22.14 28.35 -16.29
CA TYR A 260 20.69 28.53 -16.27
C TYR A 260 20.26 29.78 -17.05
N MET A 261 19.31 29.63 -17.96
CA MET A 261 18.70 30.75 -18.67
C MET A 261 17.19 30.53 -18.88
N PRO A 262 16.36 31.59 -18.93
CA PRO A 262 14.96 31.46 -19.29
C PRO A 262 14.77 30.76 -20.63
N ASP A 263 13.83 29.83 -20.71
CA ASP A 263 13.51 29.14 -21.95
C ASP A 263 12.77 30.09 -22.91
N PRO A 264 13.34 30.42 -24.09
CA PRO A 264 12.70 31.34 -25.03
C PRO A 264 11.52 30.72 -25.80
N ASP A 265 11.42 29.39 -25.83
CA ASP A 265 10.38 28.67 -26.58
C ASP A 265 9.10 28.46 -25.76
N LEU A 266 9.15 28.69 -24.44
CA LEU A 266 8.02 28.53 -23.53
C LEU A 266 7.60 29.89 -22.92
N GLY A 267 6.34 30.25 -23.12
CA GLY A 267 5.73 31.38 -22.42
C GLY A 267 5.58 31.13 -20.92
N PRO A 268 5.40 32.19 -20.10
CA PRO A 268 5.10 32.03 -18.68
C PRO A 268 3.76 31.30 -18.50
N ILE A 269 3.70 30.41 -17.51
CA ILE A 269 2.45 29.86 -17.00
C ILE A 269 1.85 30.92 -16.07
N VAL A 270 0.63 31.33 -16.36
CA VAL A 270 -0.18 32.18 -15.46
C VAL A 270 -1.23 31.29 -14.80
N VAL A 271 -1.07 31.02 -13.51
CA VAL A 271 -2.01 30.21 -12.74
C VAL A 271 -3.09 31.14 -12.18
N GLY A 272 -4.34 30.93 -12.59
CA GLY A 272 -5.48 31.69 -12.10
C GLY A 272 -5.83 31.36 -10.65
N ASP A 273 -6.23 32.36 -9.87
CA ASP A 273 -6.60 32.18 -8.46
C ASP A 273 -7.85 31.29 -8.32
N ASP A 274 -8.72 31.29 -9.33
CA ASP A 274 -9.90 30.42 -9.47
C ASP A 274 -9.50 28.94 -9.59
N VAL A 275 -8.44 28.64 -10.34
CA VAL A 275 -7.90 27.28 -10.46
C VAL A 275 -7.29 26.84 -9.14
N VAL A 276 -6.53 27.70 -8.47
CA VAL A 276 -5.93 27.38 -7.16
C VAL A 276 -7.02 27.13 -6.11
N ALA A 277 -8.04 28.00 -6.06
CA ALA A 277 -9.18 27.83 -5.16
C ALA A 277 -9.93 26.53 -5.43
N HIS A 278 -10.26 26.25 -6.70
CA HIS A 278 -10.92 25.00 -7.07
C HIS A 278 -10.09 23.75 -6.71
N LEU A 279 -8.77 23.78 -6.92
CA LEU A 279 -7.90 22.67 -6.57
C LEU A 279 -7.70 22.51 -5.07
N ARG A 280 -7.79 23.60 -4.29
CA ARG A 280 -7.81 23.57 -2.82
C ARG A 280 -9.11 22.97 -2.30
N ASP A 281 -10.24 23.39 -2.84
CA ASP A 281 -11.57 22.91 -2.40
C ASP A 281 -11.84 21.45 -2.82
N THR A 282 -11.18 20.98 -3.88
CA THR A 282 -11.27 19.59 -4.36
C THR A 282 -10.10 18.72 -3.92
N LEU A 283 -9.19 19.24 -3.09
CA LEU A 283 -8.12 18.45 -2.49
C LEU A 283 -8.76 17.43 -1.54
N GLY A 284 -8.28 16.18 -1.58
CA GLY A 284 -8.76 15.15 -0.67
C GLY A 284 -8.32 15.40 0.77
N VAL A 285 -8.80 14.55 1.68
CA VAL A 285 -8.32 14.53 3.06
C VAL A 285 -6.81 14.26 3.04
N MET A 286 -6.08 15.00 3.86
CA MET A 286 -4.63 14.85 3.96
C MET A 286 -4.27 13.57 4.71
N PRO A 287 -3.14 12.91 4.38
CA PRO A 287 -2.75 11.67 5.06
C PRO A 287 -2.68 11.80 6.59
N ASP A 288 -2.18 12.93 7.10
CA ASP A 288 -2.12 13.17 8.55
C ASP A 288 -3.51 13.29 9.20
N GLU A 289 -4.45 13.94 8.51
CA GLU A 289 -5.83 14.10 8.98
C GLU A 289 -6.58 12.77 8.94
N GLU A 290 -6.39 12.00 7.87
CA GLU A 290 -6.93 10.65 7.72
C GLU A 290 -6.42 9.70 8.81
N MET A 291 -5.12 9.78 9.10
CA MET A 291 -4.50 9.03 10.19
C MET A 291 -5.08 9.41 11.55
N ASP A 292 -5.20 10.71 11.83
CA ASP A 292 -5.74 11.22 13.08
C ASP A 292 -7.20 10.75 13.27
N ASP A 293 -8.00 10.74 12.21
CA ASP A 293 -9.38 10.24 12.25
C ASP A 293 -9.46 8.71 12.44
N LEU A 294 -8.63 7.93 11.74
CA LEU A 294 -8.58 6.48 11.94
C LEU A 294 -8.21 6.08 13.38
N VAL A 295 -7.31 6.83 14.01
CA VAL A 295 -6.95 6.59 15.41
C VAL A 295 -8.05 7.06 16.35
N ALA A 296 -8.56 8.28 16.18
CA ALA A 296 -9.51 8.90 17.11
C ALA A 296 -10.94 8.33 16.98
N SER A 297 -11.43 8.20 15.75
CA SER A 297 -12.81 7.81 15.44
C SER A 297 -12.95 6.30 15.26
N TYR A 298 -11.97 5.62 14.67
CA TYR A 298 -12.05 4.17 14.40
C TYR A 298 -11.34 3.31 15.46
N GLY A 299 -10.57 3.92 16.36
CA GLY A 299 -9.88 3.23 17.46
C GLY A 299 -8.72 2.34 17.00
N LEU A 300 -8.21 2.58 15.79
CA LEU A 300 -7.09 1.81 15.23
C LEU A 300 -5.77 2.23 15.88
N SER A 301 -4.80 1.30 15.89
CA SER A 301 -3.43 1.68 16.21
C SER A 301 -2.83 2.48 15.05
N GLU A 302 -1.88 3.39 15.35
CA GLU A 302 -1.17 4.14 14.30
C GLU A 302 -0.50 3.21 13.28
N THR A 303 -0.04 2.04 13.72
CA THR A 303 0.62 1.05 12.84
C THR A 303 -0.38 0.43 11.86
N ASP A 304 -1.57 0.07 12.34
CA ASP A 304 -2.60 -0.55 11.52
C ASP A 304 -3.24 0.47 10.56
N ALA A 305 -3.52 1.68 11.04
CA ALA A 305 -4.00 2.77 10.20
C ALA A 305 -3.00 3.10 9.08
N HIS A 306 -1.72 3.24 9.41
CA HIS A 306 -0.67 3.44 8.42
C HIS A 306 -0.53 2.30 7.42
N ALA A 307 -0.67 1.05 7.88
CA ALA A 307 -0.67 -0.10 6.98
C ALA A 307 -1.86 -0.08 6.01
N LEU A 308 -3.07 0.26 6.47
CA LEU A 308 -4.25 0.38 5.61
C LEU A 308 -4.08 1.48 4.55
N MET A 309 -3.52 2.63 4.93
CA MET A 309 -3.30 3.77 4.03
C MET A 309 -2.26 3.48 2.94
N LEU A 310 -1.22 2.70 3.22
CA LEU A 310 -0.13 2.43 2.28
C LEU A 310 -0.38 1.26 1.33
N LEU A 311 -1.18 0.27 1.75
CA LEU A 311 -1.41 -0.94 0.97
C LEU A 311 -2.34 -0.67 -0.21
N ASP A 312 -1.99 -1.25 -1.37
CA ASP A 312 -2.75 -1.15 -2.62
C ASP A 312 -3.07 0.31 -3.03
N ASP A 313 -2.12 1.24 -2.82
CA ASP A 313 -2.23 2.67 -3.14
C ASP A 313 -3.46 3.34 -2.48
N GLY A 314 -3.76 2.94 -1.24
CA GLY A 314 -4.93 3.40 -0.48
C GLY A 314 -6.22 2.61 -0.75
N GLY A 315 -6.22 1.69 -1.73
CA GLY A 315 -7.39 0.86 -2.02
C GLY A 315 -7.83 0.00 -0.83
N ARG A 316 -6.90 -0.43 0.04
CA ARG A 316 -7.25 -1.16 1.26
C ARG A 316 -8.02 -0.34 2.27
N LEU A 317 -7.69 0.94 2.40
CA LEU A 317 -8.40 1.84 3.28
C LEU A 317 -9.82 2.09 2.79
N GLU A 318 -9.99 2.32 1.49
CA GLU A 318 -11.31 2.49 0.87
C GLU A 318 -12.17 1.23 1.00
N PHE A 319 -11.57 0.05 0.81
CA PHE A 319 -12.24 -1.23 1.08
C PHE A 319 -12.63 -1.37 2.55
N TYR A 320 -11.75 -0.96 3.48
CA TYR A 320 -12.04 -0.95 4.91
C TYR A 320 -13.25 -0.08 5.25
N TYR A 321 -13.33 1.14 4.73
CA TYR A 321 -14.49 2.02 4.96
C TYR A 321 -15.79 1.39 4.48
N LYS A 322 -15.82 0.85 3.26
CA LYS A 322 -17.02 0.17 2.73
C LYS A 322 -17.44 -1.02 3.60
N VAL A 323 -16.48 -1.79 4.14
CA VAL A 323 -16.78 -2.93 5.03
C VAL A 323 -17.33 -2.45 6.36
N VAL A 324 -16.75 -1.39 6.95
CA VAL A 324 -17.24 -0.82 8.21
C VAL A 324 -18.65 -0.26 8.04
N ASP A 325 -18.91 0.52 6.99
CA ASP A 325 -20.24 1.07 6.71
C ASP A 325 -21.30 -0.05 6.59
N ALA A 326 -20.98 -1.12 5.86
CA ALA A 326 -21.88 -2.26 5.71
C ALA A 326 -22.07 -3.05 7.02
N LEU A 327 -21.00 -3.21 7.81
CA LEU A 327 -21.03 -3.90 9.10
C LEU A 327 -21.87 -3.13 10.12
N GLU A 328 -21.69 -1.82 10.21
CA GLU A 328 -22.45 -0.96 11.12
C GLU A 328 -23.93 -0.91 10.74
N ALA A 329 -24.25 -0.86 9.44
CA ALA A 329 -25.63 -0.98 8.97
C ALA A 329 -26.27 -2.30 9.44
N ARG A 330 -25.53 -3.42 9.34
CA ARG A 330 -26.00 -4.74 9.77
C ARG A 330 -26.22 -4.84 11.28
N ILE A 331 -25.32 -4.26 12.07
CA ILE A 331 -25.43 -4.20 13.54
C ILE A 331 -26.64 -3.34 13.94
N ALA A 332 -26.86 -2.20 13.27
CA ALA A 332 -27.99 -1.33 13.51
C ALA A 332 -29.34 -2.01 13.20
N GLU A 333 -29.42 -2.73 12.08
CA GLU A 333 -30.60 -3.54 11.70
C GLU A 333 -30.93 -4.60 12.76
N ALA A 334 -29.92 -5.37 13.21
CA ALA A 334 -30.11 -6.41 14.21
C ALA A 334 -30.52 -5.87 15.59
N SER A 335 -30.12 -4.65 15.91
CA SER A 335 -30.42 -3.99 17.19
C SER A 335 -31.79 -3.29 17.21
N GLY A 336 -32.48 -3.17 16.07
CA GLY A 336 -33.78 -2.52 15.95
C GLY A 336 -33.77 -0.99 16.15
N ALA A 337 -32.58 -0.36 16.11
CA ALA A 337 -32.41 1.06 16.38
C ALA A 337 -32.84 1.90 15.16
N THR A 338 -34.03 2.51 15.23
CA THR A 338 -34.63 3.33 14.17
C THR A 338 -34.47 4.84 14.39
N SER A 339 -33.68 5.28 15.37
CA SER A 339 -33.59 6.70 15.75
C SER A 339 -32.15 7.17 15.95
N ALA A 340 -31.79 8.26 15.27
CA ALA A 340 -30.47 8.90 15.29
C ALA A 340 -30.05 9.50 16.66
N GLU A 341 -30.94 9.55 17.65
CA GLU A 341 -30.66 10.12 18.98
C GLU A 341 -30.19 9.07 20.01
N ASN A 342 -30.39 7.78 19.73
CA ASN A 342 -29.71 6.65 20.39
C ASN A 342 -28.72 5.98 19.41
N ALA A 343 -28.16 6.77 18.49
CA ALA A 343 -27.24 6.30 17.47
C ALA A 343 -26.08 5.58 18.14
N VAL A 344 -26.06 4.25 17.92
CA VAL A 344 -24.89 3.38 17.88
C VAL A 344 -23.96 3.61 19.07
N VAL A 345 -23.98 2.70 20.05
CA VAL A 345 -22.75 2.45 20.80
C VAL A 345 -21.69 2.22 19.72
N VAL A 346 -20.82 3.21 19.51
CA VAL A 346 -19.76 3.16 18.51
C VAL A 346 -18.95 1.94 18.87
N ASP A 347 -19.20 0.83 18.19
CA ASP A 347 -18.56 -0.42 18.53
C ASP A 347 -17.19 -0.41 17.89
N LEU A 348 -16.26 0.28 18.54
CA LEU A 348 -14.86 0.32 18.16
C LEU A 348 -14.30 -1.10 17.99
N GLN A 349 -14.83 -2.09 18.70
CA GLN A 349 -14.41 -3.48 18.55
C GLN A 349 -14.73 -4.04 17.16
N SER A 350 -15.89 -3.76 16.56
CA SER A 350 -16.23 -4.14 15.19
C SER A 350 -15.30 -3.47 14.15
N ARG A 351 -14.99 -2.18 14.34
CA ARG A 351 -14.06 -1.42 13.48
C ARG A 351 -12.64 -1.97 13.53
N ILE A 352 -12.15 -2.25 14.75
CA ILE A 352 -10.83 -2.86 14.98
C ILE A 352 -10.81 -4.30 14.43
N LEU A 353 -11.89 -5.06 14.60
CA LEU A 353 -12.02 -6.41 14.05
C LEU A 353 -11.92 -6.37 12.52
N ALA A 354 -12.63 -5.47 11.85
CA ALA A 354 -12.57 -5.30 10.41
C ALA A 354 -11.15 -4.97 9.92
N ALA A 355 -10.47 -4.02 10.57
CA ALA A 355 -9.10 -3.65 10.22
C ALA A 355 -8.14 -4.85 10.34
N ASN A 356 -8.21 -5.58 11.46
CA ASN A 356 -7.39 -6.77 11.69
C ASN A 356 -7.63 -7.85 10.62
N TRP A 357 -8.89 -8.07 10.23
CA TRP A 357 -9.22 -9.05 9.19
C TRP A 357 -8.71 -8.63 7.82
N ILE A 358 -8.85 -7.36 7.47
CA ILE A 358 -8.37 -6.83 6.19
C ILE A 358 -6.85 -6.84 6.11
N LEU A 359 -6.16 -6.46 7.19
CA LEU A 359 -4.69 -6.43 7.23
C LEU A 359 -4.08 -7.83 7.29
N HIS A 360 -4.57 -8.69 8.18
CA HIS A 360 -3.88 -9.95 8.51
C HIS A 360 -4.53 -11.19 7.87
N VAL A 361 -5.86 -11.24 7.79
CA VAL A 361 -6.55 -12.43 7.26
C VAL A 361 -6.64 -12.37 5.74
N LEU A 362 -6.94 -11.20 5.17
CA LEU A 362 -7.04 -11.05 3.72
C LEU A 362 -5.70 -11.32 3.02
N GLY A 363 -4.58 -10.88 3.61
CA GLY A 363 -3.24 -11.21 3.13
C GLY A 363 -2.91 -12.71 3.18
N SER A 364 -3.54 -13.48 4.07
CA SER A 364 -3.35 -14.94 4.12
C SER A 364 -4.00 -15.68 2.95
N LEU A 365 -4.98 -15.06 2.28
CA LEU A 365 -5.65 -15.62 1.11
C LEU A 365 -4.69 -15.76 -0.08
N THR A 366 -3.65 -14.95 -0.17
CA THR A 366 -2.64 -15.03 -1.22
C THR A 366 -1.40 -15.83 -0.81
N SER A 367 -1.45 -16.56 0.31
CA SER A 367 -0.34 -17.39 0.78
C SER A 367 -0.03 -18.53 -0.20
N GLU A 368 1.23 -18.98 -0.24
CA GLU A 368 1.69 -20.07 -1.12
C GLU A 368 0.84 -21.34 -0.96
N ASN A 369 0.36 -21.62 0.25
CA ASN A 369 -0.50 -22.78 0.52
C ASN A 369 -1.82 -22.67 -0.25
N ASN A 370 -2.50 -21.52 -0.18
CA ASN A 370 -3.76 -21.35 -0.92
C ASN A 370 -3.54 -21.35 -2.44
N VAL A 371 -2.42 -20.81 -2.92
CA VAL A 371 -2.07 -20.87 -4.35
C VAL A 371 -1.93 -22.34 -4.81
N ARG A 372 -1.30 -23.20 -3.99
CA ARG A 372 -1.19 -24.64 -4.27
C ARG A 372 -2.54 -25.34 -4.23
N ASP A 373 -3.38 -25.04 -3.23
CA ASP A 373 -4.71 -25.66 -3.09
C ASP A 373 -5.62 -25.28 -4.26
N ARG A 374 -5.59 -24.01 -4.70
CA ARG A 374 -6.29 -23.55 -5.90
C ARG A 374 -5.81 -24.26 -7.17
N ALA A 375 -4.49 -24.39 -7.34
CA ALA A 375 -3.92 -25.12 -8.46
C ALA A 375 -4.34 -26.60 -8.47
N ALA A 376 -4.45 -27.23 -7.29
CA ALA A 376 -4.97 -28.60 -7.15
C ALA A 376 -6.44 -28.72 -7.57
N THR A 377 -7.25 -27.66 -7.38
CA THR A 377 -8.63 -27.59 -7.89
C THR A 377 -8.75 -27.17 -9.36
N GLY A 378 -7.63 -26.97 -10.06
CA GLY A 378 -7.60 -26.56 -11.47
C GLY A 378 -7.93 -25.08 -11.71
N LEU A 379 -7.87 -24.24 -10.67
CA LEU A 379 -8.13 -22.81 -10.75
C LEU A 379 -6.80 -22.03 -10.85
N GLU A 380 -6.77 -21.01 -11.70
CA GLU A 380 -5.60 -20.14 -11.85
C GLU A 380 -5.29 -19.37 -10.54
N PRO A 381 -4.00 -19.04 -10.29
CA PRO A 381 -3.60 -18.17 -9.19
C PRO A 381 -4.34 -16.84 -9.28
N ARG A 382 -4.86 -16.37 -8.15
CA ARG A 382 -5.65 -15.14 -8.07
C ARG A 382 -4.99 -14.17 -7.09
N GLY A 383 -4.76 -12.95 -7.55
CA GLY A 383 -4.35 -11.83 -6.71
C GLY A 383 -5.52 -11.28 -5.90
N LEU A 384 -5.21 -10.51 -4.86
CA LEU A 384 -6.20 -9.84 -4.05
C LEU A 384 -6.65 -8.50 -4.64
N GLU A 385 -5.82 -7.92 -5.53
CA GLU A 385 -5.96 -6.63 -6.24
C GLU A 385 -7.21 -5.83 -5.84
N VAL A 386 -7.01 -4.89 -4.93
CA VAL A 386 -8.04 -3.93 -4.53
C VAL A 386 -7.87 -2.67 -5.37
N THR A 387 -8.94 -2.21 -6.00
CA THR A 387 -8.89 -0.99 -6.80
C THR A 387 -8.75 0.24 -5.90
N PRO A 388 -8.31 1.40 -6.42
CA PRO A 388 -8.28 2.65 -5.67
C PRO A 388 -9.67 3.08 -5.14
N GLU A 389 -10.75 2.61 -5.78
CA GLU A 389 -12.12 2.83 -5.31
C GLU A 389 -12.52 1.89 -4.17
N GLY A 390 -11.64 0.98 -3.74
CA GLY A 390 -11.93 -0.02 -2.72
C GLY A 390 -12.81 -1.16 -3.23
N ASP A 391 -12.81 -1.43 -4.54
CA ASP A 391 -13.47 -2.63 -5.07
C ASP A 391 -12.48 -3.79 -5.06
N ALA A 392 -12.92 -4.93 -4.54
CA ALA A 392 -12.15 -6.15 -4.47
C ALA A 392 -13.00 -7.32 -4.97
N PHE A 393 -12.35 -8.46 -5.22
CA PHE A 393 -13.09 -9.68 -5.59
C PHE A 393 -14.08 -10.11 -4.50
N ILE A 394 -13.67 -10.01 -3.23
CA ILE A 394 -14.57 -10.19 -2.10
C ILE A 394 -15.34 -8.89 -1.96
N ARG A 395 -16.67 -8.93 -2.05
CA ARG A 395 -17.48 -7.71 -1.93
C ARG A 395 -17.42 -7.20 -0.48
N PRO A 396 -17.43 -5.87 -0.27
CA PRO A 396 -17.46 -5.32 1.08
C PRO A 396 -18.62 -5.85 1.94
N ALA A 397 -19.81 -6.02 1.34
CA ALA A 397 -20.97 -6.59 2.00
C ALA A 397 -20.76 -8.04 2.47
N ASP A 398 -20.12 -8.87 1.63
CA ASP A 398 -19.78 -10.27 1.96
C ASP A 398 -18.84 -10.33 3.17
N MET A 399 -17.80 -9.50 3.17
CA MET A 399 -16.89 -9.40 4.31
C MET A 399 -17.64 -8.92 5.56
N ALA A 400 -18.48 -7.90 5.44
CA ALA A 400 -19.26 -7.36 6.56
C ALA A 400 -20.18 -8.41 7.18
N ASP A 401 -20.86 -9.25 6.40
CA ASP A 401 -21.72 -10.32 6.93
C ASP A 401 -20.91 -11.37 7.71
N ILE A 402 -19.76 -11.80 7.19
CA ILE A 402 -18.87 -12.74 7.90
C ILE A 402 -18.43 -12.13 9.23
N LEU A 403 -18.02 -10.86 9.23
CA LEU A 403 -17.59 -10.14 10.42
C LEU A 403 -18.74 -9.92 11.41
N PHE A 404 -19.96 -9.67 10.93
CA PHE A 404 -21.15 -9.55 11.77
C PHE A 404 -21.45 -10.84 12.52
N PHE A 405 -21.42 -11.99 11.84
CA PHE A 405 -21.63 -13.29 12.49
C PHE A 405 -20.50 -13.65 13.46
N LEU A 406 -19.27 -13.23 13.16
CA LEU A 406 -18.14 -13.41 14.06
C LEU A 406 -18.25 -12.51 15.31
N HIS A 407 -18.58 -11.24 15.11
CA HIS A 407 -18.75 -10.24 16.18
C HIS A 407 -19.91 -10.61 17.11
N SER A 408 -21.03 -11.09 16.56
CA SER A 408 -22.18 -11.59 17.35
C SER A 408 -21.94 -12.96 18.01
N GLY A 409 -20.78 -13.59 17.77
CA GLY A 409 -20.44 -14.91 18.33
C GLY A 409 -21.21 -16.08 17.73
N ARG A 410 -21.94 -15.87 16.62
CA ARG A 410 -22.67 -16.93 15.91
C ARG A 410 -21.75 -17.89 15.15
N ILE A 411 -20.53 -17.46 14.80
CA ILE A 411 -19.48 -18.30 14.21
C ILE A 411 -18.13 -18.07 14.91
N ARG A 412 -17.23 -19.05 14.82
CA ARG A 412 -15.86 -18.96 15.35
C ARG A 412 -14.89 -18.46 14.28
N GLN A 413 -13.71 -18.00 14.72
CA GLN A 413 -12.67 -17.48 13.80
C GLN A 413 -12.22 -18.49 12.74
N GLY A 414 -12.16 -19.80 13.06
CA GLY A 414 -11.80 -20.84 12.10
C GLY A 414 -12.82 -20.91 10.96
N THR A 415 -14.10 -21.09 11.32
CA THR A 415 -15.22 -21.12 10.38
C THR A 415 -15.31 -19.84 9.55
N ALA A 416 -15.15 -18.67 10.17
CA ALA A 416 -15.16 -17.40 9.46
C ALA A 416 -14.05 -17.31 8.40
N LYS A 417 -12.85 -17.85 8.70
CA LYS A 417 -11.77 -17.95 7.72
C LYS A 417 -12.16 -18.90 6.60
N ASP A 418 -12.66 -20.08 6.92
CA ASP A 418 -13.03 -21.09 5.92
C ASP A 418 -14.10 -20.55 4.95
N VAL A 419 -15.10 -19.82 5.46
CA VAL A 419 -16.11 -19.13 4.64
C VAL A 419 -15.46 -18.07 3.76
N LEU A 420 -14.56 -17.23 4.31
CA LEU A 420 -13.85 -16.23 3.53
C LEU A 420 -12.99 -16.85 2.41
N PHE A 421 -12.29 -17.94 2.71
CA PHE A 421 -11.53 -18.72 1.71
C PHE A 421 -12.46 -19.30 0.65
N ALA A 422 -13.64 -19.79 1.02
CA ALA A 422 -14.63 -20.30 0.07
C ALA A 422 -15.16 -19.20 -0.87
N VAL A 423 -15.46 -18.01 -0.33
CA VAL A 423 -15.85 -16.83 -1.13
C VAL A 423 -14.73 -16.45 -2.09
N PHE A 424 -13.49 -16.31 -1.62
CA PHE A 424 -12.33 -15.94 -2.45
C PHE A 424 -12.02 -16.98 -3.54
N ASN A 425 -12.19 -18.27 -3.22
CA ASN A 425 -11.99 -19.37 -4.15
C ASN A 425 -13.15 -19.54 -5.14
N GLY A 426 -14.25 -18.81 -4.97
CA GLY A 426 -15.44 -18.92 -5.81
C GLY A 426 -16.12 -20.28 -5.68
N THR A 427 -15.92 -20.97 -4.56
CA THR A 427 -16.59 -22.24 -4.26
C THR A 427 -17.99 -22.01 -3.69
N VAL A 428 -18.28 -20.79 -3.22
CA VAL A 428 -19.64 -20.34 -2.91
C VAL A 428 -20.37 -20.10 -4.25
N PRO A 429 -21.47 -20.82 -4.51
CA PRO A 429 -22.26 -20.60 -5.73
C PRO A 429 -22.74 -19.15 -5.86
N GLN A 430 -22.72 -18.61 -7.07
CA GLN A 430 -22.97 -17.18 -7.31
C GLN A 430 -24.36 -16.71 -6.87
N HIS A 431 -25.37 -17.58 -6.83
CA HIS A 431 -26.70 -17.25 -6.33
C HIS A 431 -26.75 -16.95 -4.81
N TYR A 432 -25.71 -17.31 -4.06
CA TYR A 432 -25.50 -16.87 -2.67
C TYR A 432 -24.73 -15.54 -2.57
N LEU A 433 -24.19 -15.05 -3.67
CA LEU A 433 -23.48 -13.78 -3.75
C LEU A 433 -24.29 -12.75 -4.55
N ASP A 434 -25.48 -13.09 -5.03
CA ASP A 434 -26.40 -12.12 -5.63
C ASP A 434 -27.36 -11.62 -4.54
N ASP A 435 -27.73 -10.34 -4.59
CA ASP A 435 -28.72 -9.78 -3.67
C ASP A 435 -30.03 -10.54 -3.83
N ALA A 436 -30.56 -11.08 -2.73
CA ALA A 436 -31.75 -11.91 -2.78
C ALA A 436 -32.93 -11.11 -3.37
N PRO A 437 -33.67 -11.65 -4.38
CA PRO A 437 -34.76 -10.92 -5.04
C PRO A 437 -35.92 -10.54 -4.11
N ASP A 438 -36.00 -11.15 -2.91
CA ASP A 438 -37.13 -11.04 -2.01
C ASP A 438 -36.79 -10.37 -0.65
N GLY A 439 -35.60 -9.79 -0.50
CA GLY A 439 -35.16 -9.15 0.76
C GLY A 439 -34.98 -10.13 1.95
N GLY A 440 -34.99 -11.44 1.70
CA GLY A 440 -34.85 -12.47 2.73
C GLY A 440 -33.41 -12.87 2.99
N GLY A 441 -32.74 -12.25 3.98
CA GLY A 441 -31.44 -12.69 4.51
C GLY A 441 -30.25 -12.52 3.56
N CYS A 442 -29.06 -12.26 4.11
CA CYS A 442 -27.85 -12.14 3.30
C CYS A 442 -27.42 -13.51 2.76
N GLY A 443 -26.84 -13.54 1.56
CA GLY A 443 -26.56 -14.81 0.90
C GLY A 443 -25.48 -15.66 1.59
N ILE A 444 -24.59 -15.04 2.37
CA ILE A 444 -23.64 -15.74 3.26
C ILE A 444 -24.35 -16.41 4.43
N GLU A 445 -25.40 -15.80 4.99
CA GLU A 445 -26.20 -16.42 6.07
C GLU A 445 -26.80 -17.74 5.59
N ARG A 446 -27.37 -17.74 4.38
CA ARG A 446 -27.95 -18.94 3.76
C ARG A 446 -26.89 -20.02 3.52
N TYR A 447 -25.69 -19.63 3.09
CA TYR A 447 -24.58 -20.55 2.90
C TYR A 447 -24.13 -21.20 4.22
N ILE A 448 -24.01 -20.40 5.29
CA ILE A 448 -23.64 -20.90 6.63
C ILE A 448 -24.72 -21.86 7.17
N GLU A 449 -25.99 -21.52 7.00
CA GLU A 449 -27.14 -22.37 7.40
C GLU A 449 -27.13 -23.71 6.66
N GLU A 450 -27.05 -23.70 5.33
CA GLU A 450 -27.08 -24.93 4.51
C GLU A 450 -25.90 -25.86 4.83
N LYS A 451 -24.72 -25.28 5.06
CA LYS A 451 -23.51 -26.04 5.41
C LYS A 451 -23.45 -26.39 6.91
N SER A 452 -24.45 -26.01 7.70
CA SER A 452 -24.50 -26.25 9.15
C SER A 452 -23.24 -25.74 9.87
N LEU A 453 -22.76 -24.57 9.46
CA LEU A 453 -21.53 -23.96 9.97
C LEU A 453 -21.75 -23.05 11.18
N TRP A 454 -22.99 -22.93 11.67
CA TRP A 454 -23.28 -22.17 12.90
C TRP A 454 -22.59 -22.79 14.11
N PHE A 455 -22.12 -21.91 15.00
CA PHE A 455 -21.59 -22.35 16.28
C PHE A 455 -22.72 -22.92 17.16
N ALA A 456 -22.86 -24.24 17.17
CA ALA A 456 -23.76 -24.96 18.06
C ALA A 456 -23.00 -25.44 19.29
N GLU A 457 -23.04 -24.67 20.37
CA GLU A 457 -22.37 -25.02 21.62
C GLU A 457 -22.83 -26.40 22.15
N LEU A 458 -21.92 -27.16 22.78
CA LEU A 458 -22.35 -28.33 23.56
C LEU A 458 -23.18 -27.90 24.78
N SER A 459 -24.13 -28.75 25.18
CA SER A 459 -24.81 -28.60 26.47
C SER A 459 -23.80 -28.75 27.62
N GLU A 460 -24.11 -28.22 28.81
CA GLU A 460 -23.21 -28.37 29.98
C GLU A 460 -22.90 -29.85 30.27
N ASP A 461 -23.90 -30.73 30.15
CA ASP A 461 -23.71 -32.19 30.29
C ASP A 461 -22.75 -32.77 29.24
N GLY A 462 -22.78 -32.22 28.01
CA GLY A 462 -21.87 -32.60 26.94
C GLY A 462 -20.42 -32.19 27.21
N TYR A 463 -20.20 -31.00 27.81
CA TYR A 463 -18.87 -30.59 28.24
C TYR A 463 -18.32 -31.48 29.36
N VAL A 464 -19.17 -31.82 30.33
CA VAL A 464 -18.80 -32.70 31.46
C VAL A 464 -18.45 -34.09 30.95
N SER A 465 -19.30 -34.70 30.12
CA SER A 465 -19.05 -36.03 29.56
C SER A 465 -17.76 -36.08 28.72
N LEU A 466 -17.49 -35.04 27.93
CA LEU A 466 -16.25 -34.94 27.17
C LEU A 466 -15.04 -34.79 28.10
N ALA A 467 -15.12 -33.94 29.12
CA ALA A 467 -14.05 -33.74 30.09
C ALA A 467 -13.74 -35.04 30.86
N GLU A 468 -14.77 -35.79 31.28
CA GLU A 468 -14.64 -37.10 31.91
C GLU A 468 -13.96 -38.11 30.97
N SER A 469 -14.35 -38.16 29.69
CA SER A 469 -13.73 -39.07 28.72
C SER A 469 -12.23 -38.81 28.50
N VAL A 470 -11.82 -37.53 28.51
CA VAL A 470 -10.42 -37.13 28.37
C VAL A 470 -9.64 -37.44 29.65
N LEU A 471 -10.27 -37.27 30.82
CA LEU A 471 -9.69 -37.62 32.11
C LEU A 471 -9.49 -39.13 32.26
N ASP A 472 -10.46 -39.93 31.86
CA ASP A 472 -10.39 -41.40 31.90
C ASP A 472 -9.31 -41.93 30.93
N ALA A 473 -9.08 -41.26 29.80
CA ALA A 473 -8.03 -41.62 28.85
C ALA A 473 -6.60 -41.26 29.35
N GLU A 474 -6.47 -40.27 30.23
CA GLU A 474 -5.20 -39.73 30.74
C GLU A 474 -5.08 -39.90 32.26
N GLU A 475 -5.46 -41.08 32.78
CA GLU A 475 -5.52 -41.39 34.22
C GLU A 475 -4.19 -41.13 34.96
N ARG A 476 -3.05 -41.32 34.29
CA ARG A 476 -1.70 -41.03 34.84
C ARG A 476 -1.49 -39.55 35.14
N VAL A 477 -2.16 -38.65 34.42
CA VAL A 477 -2.08 -37.21 34.64
C VAL A 477 -2.87 -36.82 35.88
N LEU A 478 -3.94 -37.55 36.22
CA LEU A 478 -4.77 -37.32 37.40
C LEU A 478 -4.03 -37.64 38.71
N GLU A 479 -3.22 -38.70 38.73
CA GLU A 479 -2.39 -39.07 39.89
C GLU A 479 -1.43 -37.95 40.31
N GLU A 480 -0.93 -37.16 39.36
CA GLU A 480 -0.04 -36.03 39.62
C GLU A 480 -0.75 -34.85 40.32
N PHE A 481 -2.09 -34.75 40.23
CA PHE A 481 -2.85 -33.73 40.96
C PHE A 481 -3.05 -34.08 42.44
N LEU A 482 -2.84 -35.34 42.84
CA LEU A 482 -3.02 -35.79 44.22
C LEU A 482 -1.79 -35.51 45.11
N GLY A 483 -0.60 -35.30 44.52
CA GLY A 483 0.69 -35.30 45.23
C GLY A 483 1.39 -33.96 45.49
N GLY A 484 0.80 -32.80 45.13
CA GLY A 484 1.48 -31.50 45.19
C GLY A 484 0.81 -30.45 46.08
N GLU A 485 1.61 -29.59 46.74
CA GLU A 485 1.12 -28.41 47.51
C GLU A 485 0.54 -27.30 46.62
N GLN A 486 0.86 -27.28 45.32
CA GLN A 486 0.46 -26.24 44.38
C GLN A 486 -0.29 -26.84 43.18
N TYR A 487 -1.42 -26.23 42.80
CA TYR A 487 -2.27 -26.71 41.71
C TYR A 487 -1.52 -26.69 40.37
N PRO A 488 -1.35 -27.82 39.66
CA PRO A 488 -0.54 -27.89 38.46
C PRO A 488 -1.27 -27.34 37.21
N GLU A 489 -1.33 -26.00 37.09
CA GLU A 489 -1.96 -25.27 35.97
C GLU A 489 -1.49 -25.76 34.58
N ARG A 490 -0.20 -26.09 34.42
CA ARG A 490 0.32 -26.59 33.13
C ARG A 490 -0.31 -27.91 32.70
N LYS A 491 -0.68 -28.77 33.65
CA LYS A 491 -1.31 -30.07 33.38
C LYS A 491 -2.80 -29.91 33.12
N LEU A 492 -3.46 -28.96 33.80
CA LEU A 492 -4.81 -28.54 33.45
C LEU A 492 -4.85 -28.05 31.99
N MET A 493 -3.92 -27.19 31.59
CA MET A 493 -3.83 -26.70 30.20
C MET A 493 -3.51 -27.82 29.19
N PHE A 494 -2.82 -28.89 29.61
CA PHE A 494 -2.63 -30.09 28.78
C PHE A 494 -3.96 -30.83 28.53
N LEU A 495 -4.76 -31.06 29.59
CA LEU A 495 -6.08 -31.70 29.48
C LEU A 495 -7.07 -30.85 28.67
N VAL A 496 -7.08 -29.54 28.89
CA VAL A 496 -7.81 -28.58 28.05
C VAL A 496 -7.36 -28.69 26.59
N GLY A 497 -6.05 -28.81 26.36
CA GLY A 497 -5.49 -29.01 25.02
C GLY A 497 -5.86 -30.35 24.38
N GLN A 498 -6.21 -31.38 25.15
CA GLN A 498 -6.73 -32.66 24.63
C GLN A 498 -8.22 -32.55 24.29
N MET A 499 -9.04 -31.91 25.15
CA MET A 499 -10.43 -31.60 24.81
C MET A 499 -10.54 -30.78 23.53
N MET A 500 -9.67 -29.77 23.36
CA MET A 500 -9.62 -28.92 22.16
C MET A 500 -9.10 -29.64 20.91
N ARG A 501 -8.57 -30.87 21.02
CA ARG A 501 -8.14 -31.71 19.90
C ARG A 501 -9.17 -32.79 19.52
N SER A 502 -10.27 -32.90 20.26
CA SER A 502 -11.36 -33.81 19.96
C SER A 502 -12.14 -33.40 18.70
N GLU A 503 -12.91 -34.33 18.13
CA GLU A 503 -13.81 -34.07 17.00
C GLU A 503 -14.88 -33.00 17.32
N ALA A 504 -15.13 -32.75 18.60
CA ALA A 504 -16.06 -31.72 19.07
C ALA A 504 -15.45 -30.31 19.12
N ARG A 505 -14.18 -30.13 18.73
CA ARG A 505 -13.44 -28.85 18.82
C ARG A 505 -14.25 -27.64 18.37
N ASP A 506 -14.93 -27.74 17.23
CA ASP A 506 -15.62 -26.61 16.60
C ASP A 506 -16.90 -26.19 17.35
N ARG A 507 -17.29 -26.95 18.38
CA ARG A 507 -18.44 -26.72 19.25
C ARG A 507 -18.06 -26.33 20.68
N LEU A 508 -16.76 -26.27 20.98
CA LEU A 508 -16.22 -25.97 22.31
C LEU A 508 -15.84 -24.50 22.45
N ASP A 509 -16.24 -23.88 23.57
CA ASP A 509 -15.80 -22.56 23.96
C ASP A 509 -14.57 -22.63 24.89
N PRO A 510 -13.39 -22.10 24.50
CA PRO A 510 -12.16 -22.26 25.28
C PRO A 510 -12.27 -21.82 26.75
N ALA A 511 -13.00 -20.73 27.02
CA ALA A 511 -13.19 -20.22 28.37
C ALA A 511 -14.03 -21.19 29.23
N LYS A 512 -15.11 -21.74 28.67
CA LYS A 512 -15.93 -22.76 29.35
C LYS A 512 -15.20 -24.10 29.47
N VAL A 513 -14.44 -24.53 28.46
CA VAL A 513 -13.64 -25.77 28.53
C VAL A 513 -12.69 -25.74 29.73
N GLN A 514 -11.96 -24.64 29.92
CA GLN A 514 -11.04 -24.51 31.05
C GLN A 514 -11.78 -24.55 32.39
N ARG A 515 -12.93 -23.87 32.49
CA ARG A 515 -13.76 -23.86 33.70
C ARG A 515 -14.30 -25.26 34.01
N VAL A 516 -14.95 -25.92 33.04
CA VAL A 516 -15.56 -27.24 33.23
C VAL A 516 -14.51 -28.31 33.52
N MET A 517 -13.38 -28.31 32.80
CA MET A 517 -12.29 -29.26 33.07
C MET A 517 -11.75 -29.09 34.49
N ARG A 518 -11.57 -27.85 34.97
CA ARG A 518 -11.17 -27.59 36.37
C ARG A 518 -12.20 -28.17 37.35
N GLU A 519 -13.49 -27.90 37.15
CA GLU A 519 -14.56 -28.40 38.02
C GLU A 519 -14.64 -29.93 38.05
N VAL A 520 -14.44 -30.60 36.91
CA VAL A 520 -14.46 -32.06 36.81
C VAL A 520 -13.23 -32.67 37.49
N VAL A 521 -12.04 -32.10 37.26
CA VAL A 521 -10.80 -32.50 37.96
C VAL A 521 -10.97 -32.36 39.48
N ASP A 522 -11.47 -31.22 39.95
CA ASP A 522 -11.64 -30.94 41.38
C ASP A 522 -12.66 -31.89 42.01
N LYS A 523 -13.77 -32.20 41.32
CA LYS A 523 -14.75 -33.21 41.76
C LYS A 523 -14.13 -34.61 41.83
N ARG A 524 -13.34 -35.01 40.85
CA ARG A 524 -12.69 -36.34 40.81
C ARG A 524 -11.64 -36.47 41.92
N ILE A 525 -10.85 -35.44 42.17
CA ILE A 525 -9.89 -35.37 43.29
C ILE A 525 -10.62 -35.42 44.63
N ALA A 526 -11.75 -34.70 44.79
CA ALA A 526 -12.54 -34.72 46.00
C ALA A 526 -13.13 -36.12 46.30
N CYS A 527 -13.50 -36.89 45.29
CA CYS A 527 -13.93 -38.29 45.45
C CYS A 527 -12.78 -39.27 45.75
N MET A 528 -11.52 -38.92 45.39
CA MET A 528 -10.34 -39.78 45.59
C MET A 528 -9.57 -39.48 46.88
N ARG A 529 -9.82 -38.33 47.54
CA ARG A 529 -9.32 -38.05 48.88
C ARG A 529 -10.24 -38.74 49.91
N PRO A 530 -9.73 -39.69 50.72
CA PRO A 530 -10.54 -40.37 51.73
C PRO A 530 -11.01 -39.44 52.85
#